data_AF-K4AU72-F1
#
_entry.id   AF-K4AU72-F1
#
_cell.length_a   1.000
_cell.length_b   1.000
_cell.length_c   1.000
_cell.angle_alpha   90.00
_cell.angle_beta   90.00
_cell.angle_gamma   90.00
#
_symmetry.space_group_name_H-M   'P 1'
#
loop_
_entity.id
_entity.type
_entity.pdbx_description
1 polymer ?
#
loop_
_entity_poly.entity_id
_entity_poly.type
_entity_poly.pdbx_seq_one_letter_code
_entity_poly.pdbx_strand_id
1 'polypeptide(L)'
;MRVAQHIEKRNEDVLFISSVAFCLDLWALILVAGTGFTSQVYKLSPVFLHKIMEQWEKNYYSIAIVGANNESSVVVMSKNLY
;
A
#
# COMPACT_ATOMS: atom_id res chain seq x y z
N MET A 1 -3.73 11.32 -11.65
CA MET A 1 -2.88 10.84 -10.53
C MET A 1 -1.90 9.80 -11.08
N ARG A 2 -0.61 10.12 -11.24
CA ARG A 2 0.41 9.29 -11.93
C ARG A 2 0.85 8.02 -11.17
N VAL A 3 0.44 7.89 -9.91
CA VAL A 3 0.76 6.74 -9.05
C VAL A 3 0.07 5.46 -9.53
N ALA A 4 -1.20 5.54 -9.96
CA ALA A 4 -1.94 4.39 -10.46
C ALA A 4 -1.29 3.76 -11.70
N GLN A 5 -0.79 4.59 -12.63
CA GLN A 5 -0.17 4.13 -13.89
C GLN A 5 1.17 3.41 -13.69
N HIS A 6 1.89 3.66 -12.58
CA HIS A 6 3.14 2.94 -12.29
C HIS A 6 2.92 1.62 -11.54
N ILE A 7 1.77 1.44 -10.89
CA ILE A 7 1.46 0.23 -10.12
C ILE A 7 0.96 -0.88 -11.05
N GLU A 8 0.17 -0.57 -12.08
CA GLU A 8 -0.35 -1.57 -13.03
C GLU A 8 0.74 -2.23 -13.90
N LYS A 9 1.86 -1.54 -14.14
CA LYS A 9 2.93 -2.04 -15.02
C LYS A 9 3.94 -2.97 -14.33
N ARG A 10 3.76 -3.27 -13.03
CA ARG A 10 4.73 -3.98 -12.18
C ARG A 10 4.43 -5.45 -11.89
N ASN A 11 3.38 -6.00 -12.51
CA ASN A 11 2.96 -7.38 -12.25
C ASN A 11 3.91 -8.44 -12.84
N GLU A 12 4.97 -8.04 -13.56
CA GLU A 12 5.96 -8.94 -14.18
C GLU A 12 7.09 -9.37 -13.21
N ASP A 13 7.38 -8.61 -12.14
CA ASP A 13 8.55 -8.85 -11.26
C ASP A 13 8.22 -9.26 -9.81
N VAL A 14 6.94 -9.53 -9.47
CA VAL A 14 6.47 -9.86 -8.10
C VAL A 14 7.05 -8.89 -7.04
N LEU A 15 6.88 -7.58 -7.30
CA LEU A 15 7.36 -6.52 -6.43
C LEU A 15 6.26 -6.06 -5.48
N PHE A 16 6.54 -6.08 -4.18
CA PHE A 16 5.62 -5.63 -3.14
C PHE A 16 6.09 -4.32 -2.52
N ILE A 17 5.17 -3.40 -2.27
CA ILE A 17 5.44 -2.20 -1.49
C ILE A 17 5.86 -2.63 -0.09
N SER A 18 6.98 -2.12 0.38
CA SER A 18 7.52 -2.37 1.73
C SER A 18 7.44 -1.14 2.62
N SER A 19 7.43 0.05 2.01
CA SER A 19 7.33 1.32 2.70
C SER A 19 6.67 2.37 1.82
N VAL A 20 5.96 3.28 2.46
CA VAL A 20 5.31 4.43 1.84
C VAL A 20 5.70 5.65 2.67
N ALA A 21 5.90 6.80 2.01
CA ALA A 21 6.04 8.10 2.67
C ALA A 21 5.35 9.19 1.85
N PHE A 22 4.94 10.26 2.52
CA PHE A 22 4.38 11.45 1.91
C PHE A 22 5.05 12.69 2.50
N CYS A 23 5.53 13.59 1.64
CA CYS A 23 6.11 14.87 2.05
C CYS A 23 6.07 15.86 0.89
N LEU A 24 5.81 17.15 1.16
CA LEU A 24 5.75 18.22 0.16
C LEU A 24 4.89 17.86 -1.08
N ASP A 25 3.71 17.29 -0.85
CA ASP A 25 2.76 16.84 -1.90
C ASP A 25 3.30 15.74 -2.84
N LEU A 26 4.39 15.08 -2.45
CA LEU A 26 5.00 13.95 -3.16
C LEU A 26 4.82 12.65 -2.38
N TRP A 27 4.53 11.59 -3.13
CA TRP A 27 4.48 10.22 -2.63
C TRP A 27 5.78 9.48 -2.97
N ALA A 28 6.38 8.84 -1.97
CA ALA A 28 7.50 7.93 -2.14
C ALA A 28 7.07 6.49 -1.81
N LEU A 29 7.44 5.54 -2.66
CA LEU A 29 7.12 4.12 -2.54
C LEU A 29 8.41 3.30 -2.66
N ILE A 30 8.72 2.48 -1.66
CA ILE A 30 9.82 1.51 -1.73
C ILE A 30 9.22 0.14 -2.00
N LEU A 31 9.72 -0.54 -3.03
CA LEU A 31 9.27 -1.88 -3.40
C LEU A 31 10.41 -2.88 -3.26
N VAL A 32 10.07 -4.09 -2.81
CA VAL A 32 11.01 -5.17 -2.52
C VAL A 32 10.49 -6.45 -3.17
N ALA A 33 11.41 -7.25 -3.73
CA ALA A 33 11.15 -8.60 -4.22
C ALA A 33 11.50 -9.63 -3.13
N GLY A 34 10.95 -10.84 -3.21
CA GLY A 34 11.33 -11.94 -2.32
C GLY A 34 10.86 -11.78 -0.87
N THR A 35 9.80 -11.02 -0.63
CA THR A 35 9.24 -10.79 0.73
C THR A 35 8.47 -11.98 1.31
N GLY A 36 8.19 -13.00 0.50
CA GLY A 36 7.29 -14.11 0.85
C GLY A 36 5.79 -13.75 0.81
N PHE A 37 5.45 -12.50 0.44
CA PHE A 37 4.06 -12.11 0.22
C PHE A 37 3.53 -12.75 -1.07
N THR A 38 2.24 -13.09 -1.07
CA THR A 38 1.54 -13.64 -2.25
C THR A 38 0.49 -12.71 -2.82
N SER A 39 0.05 -11.73 -2.02
CA SER A 39 -0.88 -10.70 -2.43
C SER A 39 -0.65 -9.43 -1.63
N GLN A 40 -0.87 -8.29 -2.26
CA GLN A 40 -0.85 -6.99 -1.61
C GLN A 40 -1.97 -6.10 -2.13
N VAL A 41 -2.61 -5.39 -1.20
CA VAL A 41 -3.70 -4.44 -1.48
C VAL A 41 -3.33 -3.10 -0.89
N TYR A 42 -3.57 -2.02 -1.63
CA TYR A 42 -3.45 -0.66 -1.15
C TYR A 42 -4.80 0.04 -1.23
N LYS A 43 -5.06 0.96 -0.29
CA LYS A 43 -6.27 1.79 -0.29
C LYS A 43 -5.87 3.24 -0.10
N LEU A 44 -6.11 4.05 -1.13
CA LEU A 44 -6.02 5.51 -1.06
C LEU A 44 -7.38 6.06 -0.64
N SER A 45 -7.41 6.91 0.38
CA SER A 45 -8.61 7.58 0.88
C SER A 45 -8.39 9.09 0.88
N PRO A 46 -9.33 9.90 0.38
CA PRO A 46 -9.25 11.37 0.45
C PRO A 46 -9.50 11.92 1.86
N VAL A 47 -9.96 11.08 2.78
CA VAL A 47 -10.13 11.36 4.21
C VAL A 47 -9.31 10.38 5.03
N PHE A 48 -8.98 10.72 6.28
CA PHE A 48 -8.18 9.83 7.12
C PHE A 48 -8.89 8.48 7.27
N LEU A 49 -8.15 7.39 7.05
CA LEU A 49 -8.71 6.05 6.96
C LEU A 49 -9.51 5.70 8.22
N HIS A 50 -10.82 5.51 8.04
CA HIS A 50 -11.74 5.24 9.13
C HIS A 50 -11.95 3.72 9.39
N LYS A 51 -11.68 2.84 8.42
CA LYS A 51 -11.85 1.38 8.57
C LYS A 51 -10.89 0.56 7.69
N ILE A 52 -10.05 -0.24 8.34
CA ILE A 52 -9.11 -1.22 7.74
C ILE A 52 -9.52 -2.67 8.06
N MET A 53 -10.48 -2.86 8.98
CA MET A 53 -10.84 -4.16 9.58
C MET A 53 -11.35 -5.21 8.59
N GLU A 54 -12.05 -4.83 7.52
CA GLU A 54 -12.59 -5.78 6.52
C GLU A 54 -11.50 -6.62 5.84
N GLN A 55 -10.28 -6.09 5.76
CA GLN A 55 -9.16 -6.80 5.16
C GLN A 55 -8.40 -7.65 6.18
N TRP A 56 -8.48 -7.30 7.48
CA TRP A 56 -7.97 -8.16 8.56
C TRP A 56 -8.73 -9.48 8.61
N GLU A 57 -10.05 -9.48 8.37
CA GLU A 57 -10.88 -10.70 8.26
C GLU A 57 -10.44 -11.63 7.11
N LYS A 58 -9.69 -11.10 6.12
CA LYS A 58 -9.16 -11.84 4.98
C LYS A 58 -7.71 -12.31 5.16
N ASN A 59 -7.18 -12.20 6.38
CA ASN A 59 -5.79 -12.51 6.74
C ASN A 59 -4.75 -11.62 6.05
N TYR A 60 -5.07 -10.35 5.83
CA TYR A 60 -4.08 -9.35 5.43
C TYR A 60 -3.49 -8.66 6.66
N TYR A 61 -2.17 -8.53 6.67
CA TYR A 61 -1.42 -7.78 7.66
C TYR A 61 -1.15 -6.37 7.14
N SER A 62 -1.34 -5.36 7.98
CA SER A 62 -0.96 -3.98 7.65
C SER A 62 0.56 -3.85 7.70
N ILE A 63 1.17 -3.35 6.63
CA ILE A 63 2.63 -3.21 6.54
C ILE A 63 3.09 -1.76 6.44
N ALA A 64 2.22 -0.84 6.02
CA ALA A 64 2.51 0.59 5.98
C ALA A 64 1.22 1.42 6.02
N ILE A 65 1.24 2.55 6.73
CA ILE A 65 0.19 3.58 6.72
C ILE A 65 0.86 4.94 6.61
N VAL A 66 0.34 5.81 5.75
CA VAL A 66 0.79 7.20 5.60
C VAL A 66 -0.41 8.12 5.51
N GLY A 67 -0.39 9.18 6.32
CA GLY A 67 -1.29 10.31 6.19
C GLY A 67 -0.62 11.46 5.43
N ALA A 68 -1.40 12.18 4.65
CA ALA A 68 -1.03 13.43 4.01
C ALA A 68 -1.58 14.62 4.82
N ASN A 69 -0.98 15.78 4.62
CA ASN A 69 -1.37 17.07 5.21
C ASN A 69 -2.78 17.54 4.81
N ASN A 70 -3.37 16.95 3.78
CA ASN A 70 -4.71 17.26 3.25
C ASN A 70 -5.78 16.24 3.68
N GLU A 71 -5.58 15.60 4.84
CA GLU A 71 -6.42 14.54 5.40
C GLU A 71 -6.45 13.22 4.61
N SER A 72 -5.88 13.17 3.40
CA SER A 72 -5.80 11.92 2.65
C SER A 72 -4.84 10.92 3.30
N SER A 73 -5.04 9.63 3.05
CA SER A 73 -4.17 8.60 3.60
C SER A 73 -4.10 7.36 2.71
N VAL A 74 -2.99 6.64 2.80
CA VAL A 74 -2.78 5.35 2.15
C VAL A 74 -2.44 4.32 3.21
N VAL A 75 -3.12 3.17 3.14
CA VAL A 75 -2.69 1.95 3.82
C VAL A 75 -2.27 0.93 2.77
N VAL A 76 -1.20 0.19 3.08
CA VAL A 76 -0.76 -0.97 2.34
C VAL A 76 -0.86 -2.19 3.25
N MET A 77 -1.50 -3.23 2.75
CA MET A 77 -1.67 -4.49 3.45
C MET A 77 -1.21 -5.65 2.58
N SER A 78 -0.47 -6.58 3.17
CA SER A 78 0.03 -7.77 2.49
C SER A 78 -0.51 -9.03 3.13
N LYS A 79 -0.68 -10.09 2.34
CA LYS A 79 -1.07 -11.42 2.81
C LYS A 79 0.06 -12.41 2.49
N ASN A 80 0.39 -13.24 3.48
CA ASN A 80 1.29 -14.38 3.32
C ASN A 80 0.49 -15.65 2.95
N LEU A 81 1.13 -16.56 2.22
CA LEU A 81 0.75 -17.97 2.14
C LEU A 81 2.02 -18.80 2.45
N TYR A 82 2.14 -19.20 3.71
CA TYR A 82 2.65 -20.53 4.05
C TYR A 82 1.72 -21.10 5.11
#